data_AF-A0A9W9ZSD3-F1
#
_entry.id   AF-A0A9W9ZSD3-F1
#
_cell.length_a   1.000
_cell.length_b   1.000
_cell.length_c   1.000
_cell.angle_alpha   90.00
_cell.angle_beta   90.00
_cell.angle_gamma   90.00
#
_symmetry.space_group_name_H-M   'P 1'
#
loop_
_entity.id
_entity.type
_entity.pdbx_description
1 polymer ?
#
loop_
_entity_poly.entity_id
_entity_poly.type
_entity_poly.pdbx_seq_one_letter_code
_entity_poly.pdbx_strand_id
1 'polypeptide(L)'
;MMLYLLITAILCSSAAAGPAAKSSCSELYASYDLSRNFNETIAHTIHSMTVQGLRLFNPRATAENLVPTVNHNIQDKGHLVLPFAPEDPRGKDFTTETMNIIDAILSRIGNDDDGLGPNWSSTERIVHRFHMIDMWHRVQEVYQEVAENPPQDDLCDCLLDTSSNGIYQAVHRVAERYKSDTPTPTPLLNRPMPKLKDADSWKVWKESSLYHYRRPSLYDSSLFLYCATKDF
;
A
#
# COMPACT_ATOMS: atom_id res chain seq x y z
N MET A 1 -84.01 2.23 -14.02
CA MET A 1 -82.75 1.50 -14.32
C MET A 1 -81.60 2.40 -13.89
N MET A 2 -81.25 2.39 -12.59
CA MET A 2 -80.18 3.22 -12.00
C MET A 2 -78.92 2.36 -11.88
N LEU A 3 -77.86 2.77 -12.57
CA LEU A 3 -76.55 2.13 -12.59
C LEU A 3 -75.70 2.78 -11.50
N TYR A 4 -75.39 2.05 -10.42
CA TYR A 4 -74.45 2.51 -9.39
C TYR A 4 -73.02 2.22 -9.87
N LEU A 5 -72.22 3.29 -10.05
CA LEU A 5 -70.77 3.21 -10.26
C LEU A 5 -70.08 3.12 -8.89
N LEU A 6 -69.48 1.96 -8.62
CA LEU A 6 -68.53 1.76 -7.52
C LEU A 6 -67.14 2.24 -7.97
N ILE A 7 -66.64 3.31 -7.37
CA ILE A 7 -65.26 3.77 -7.53
C ILE A 7 -64.44 3.17 -6.39
N THR A 8 -63.63 2.16 -6.69
CA THR A 8 -62.62 1.60 -5.79
C THR A 8 -61.38 2.50 -5.82
N ALA A 9 -61.15 3.23 -4.73
CA ALA A 9 -59.91 3.99 -4.53
C ALA A 9 -58.76 3.02 -4.18
N ILE A 10 -57.79 2.90 -5.09
CA ILE A 10 -56.55 2.16 -4.84
C ILE A 10 -55.62 3.09 -4.05
N LEU A 11 -55.49 2.84 -2.75
CA LEU A 11 -54.46 3.42 -1.90
C LEU A 11 -53.10 2.81 -2.26
N CYS A 12 -52.35 3.47 -3.14
CA CYS A 12 -50.91 3.23 -3.28
C CYS A 12 -50.23 3.67 -1.98
N SER A 13 -49.97 2.71 -1.09
CA SER A 13 -49.09 2.93 0.05
C SER A 13 -47.67 3.01 -0.46
N SER A 14 -47.16 4.25 -0.60
CA SER A 14 -45.74 4.52 -0.83
C SER A 14 -44.97 4.04 0.40
N ALA A 15 -44.49 2.80 0.38
CA ALA A 15 -43.49 2.36 1.33
C ALA A 15 -42.26 3.26 1.11
N ALA A 16 -42.02 4.19 2.02
CA ALA A 16 -40.79 4.96 2.07
C ALA A 16 -39.65 3.94 2.23
N ALA A 17 -38.89 3.73 1.16
CA ALA A 17 -37.63 3.02 1.24
C ALA A 17 -36.76 3.78 2.24
N GLY A 18 -36.54 3.19 3.43
CA GLY A 18 -35.56 3.70 4.37
C GLY A 18 -34.18 3.78 3.69
N PRO A 19 -33.25 4.59 4.21
CA PRO A 19 -31.90 4.64 3.67
C PRO A 19 -31.35 3.20 3.60
N ALA A 20 -30.84 2.81 2.44
CA ALA A 20 -30.22 1.51 2.25
C ALA A 20 -29.16 1.30 3.33
N ALA A 21 -29.16 0.14 3.98
CA ALA A 21 -28.17 -0.18 4.99
C ALA A 21 -26.77 -0.07 4.35
N LYS A 22 -25.87 0.69 4.97
CA LYS A 22 -24.48 0.84 4.51
C LYS A 22 -23.83 -0.55 4.49
N SER A 23 -23.28 -0.94 3.35
CA SER A 23 -22.56 -2.23 3.23
C SER A 23 -21.40 -2.26 4.21
N SER A 24 -21.16 -3.41 4.83
CA SER A 24 -20.00 -3.58 5.71
C SER A 24 -18.70 -3.59 4.90
N CYS A 25 -17.58 -3.20 5.52
CA CYS A 25 -16.28 -3.25 4.84
C CYS A 25 -15.93 -4.64 4.32
N SER A 26 -16.31 -5.70 5.04
CA SER A 26 -16.09 -7.08 4.59
C SER A 26 -16.86 -7.42 3.31
N GLU A 27 -18.08 -6.90 3.16
CA GLU A 27 -18.88 -7.08 1.94
C GLU A 27 -18.29 -6.28 0.78
N LEU A 28 -17.85 -5.05 1.05
CA LEU A 28 -17.19 -4.20 0.06
C LEU A 28 -15.86 -4.81 -0.43
N TYR A 29 -15.04 -5.36 0.47
CA TYR A 29 -13.81 -6.04 0.06
C TYR A 29 -14.10 -7.23 -0.86
N ALA A 30 -15.15 -8.01 -0.55
CA ALA A 30 -15.56 -9.13 -1.38
C ALA A 30 -16.15 -8.69 -2.73
N SER A 31 -16.93 -7.60 -2.77
CA SER A 31 -17.52 -7.10 -4.02
C SER A 31 -16.50 -6.50 -4.98
N TYR A 32 -15.38 -6.02 -4.44
CA TYR A 32 -14.24 -5.52 -5.21
C TYR A 32 -13.14 -6.58 -5.38
N ASP A 33 -13.42 -7.87 -5.15
CA ASP A 33 -12.47 -8.96 -5.36
C ASP A 33 -11.10 -8.77 -4.67
N LEU A 34 -11.05 -8.09 -3.52
CA LEU A 34 -9.81 -7.96 -2.76
C LEU A 34 -9.32 -9.33 -2.33
N SER A 35 -8.00 -9.53 -2.41
CA SER A 35 -7.40 -10.79 -2.00
C SER A 35 -7.61 -11.03 -0.49
N ARG A 36 -7.63 -12.31 -0.07
CA ARG A 36 -7.75 -12.65 1.36
C ARG A 36 -6.65 -12.07 2.23
N ASN A 37 -5.51 -11.73 1.63
CA ASN A 37 -4.33 -11.15 2.27
C ASN A 37 -4.06 -9.72 1.78
N PHE A 38 -5.11 -8.98 1.36
CA PHE A 38 -4.99 -7.61 0.86
C PHE A 38 -4.22 -6.69 1.81
N ASN A 39 -4.40 -6.89 3.11
CA ASN A 39 -3.70 -6.13 4.14
C ASN A 39 -2.18 -6.32 4.05
N GLU A 40 -1.70 -7.52 3.74
CA GLU A 40 -0.27 -7.80 3.56
C GLU A 40 0.26 -7.33 2.21
N THR A 41 -0.54 -7.44 1.14
CA THR A 41 -0.13 -6.99 -0.21
C THR A 41 -0.04 -5.47 -0.27
N ILE A 42 -0.99 -4.76 0.31
CA ILE A 42 -0.97 -3.30 0.45
C ILE A 42 0.17 -2.88 1.38
N ALA A 43 0.32 -3.50 2.55
CA ALA A 43 1.41 -3.17 3.47
C ALA A 43 2.79 -3.33 2.83
N HIS A 44 3.01 -4.39 2.05
CA HIS A 44 4.26 -4.58 1.30
C HIS A 44 4.46 -3.51 0.22
N THR A 45 3.40 -2.92 -0.31
CA THR A 45 3.52 -1.84 -1.29
C THR A 45 3.90 -0.51 -0.64
N ILE A 46 3.38 -0.26 0.57
CA ILE A 46 3.48 1.05 1.23
C ILE A 46 4.52 1.13 2.35
N HIS A 47 5.17 0.04 2.76
CA HIS A 47 6.11 0.05 3.91
C HIS A 47 7.34 0.94 3.71
N SER A 48 7.63 1.37 2.48
CA SER A 48 8.67 2.40 2.22
C SER A 48 8.15 3.49 1.27
N MET A 49 6.85 3.77 1.35
CA MET A 49 6.22 4.80 0.56
C MET A 49 6.78 6.17 0.90
N THR A 50 6.92 6.99 -0.12
CA THR A 50 7.38 8.38 -0.04
C THR A 50 6.43 9.25 -0.84
N VAL A 51 6.45 10.56 -0.61
CA VAL A 51 5.68 11.49 -1.45
C VAL A 51 6.08 11.38 -2.92
N GLN A 52 7.36 11.18 -3.23
CA GLN A 52 7.87 10.93 -4.58
C GLN A 52 7.22 9.69 -5.22
N GLY A 53 7.00 8.63 -4.43
CA GLY A 53 6.27 7.44 -4.86
C GLY A 53 4.78 7.72 -5.09
N LEU A 54 4.12 8.43 -4.18
CA LEU A 54 2.71 8.83 -4.33
C LEU A 54 2.48 9.70 -5.57
N ARG A 55 3.46 10.53 -5.95
CA ARG A 55 3.40 11.35 -7.17
C ARG A 55 3.32 10.55 -8.48
N LEU A 56 3.61 9.24 -8.46
CA LEU A 56 3.35 8.37 -9.60
C LEU A 56 1.85 8.15 -9.86
N PHE A 57 1.01 8.29 -8.82
CA PHE A 57 -0.43 8.05 -8.85
C PHE A 57 -1.22 9.37 -8.89
N ASN A 58 -0.79 10.36 -8.10
CA ASN A 58 -1.29 11.73 -8.19
C ASN A 58 -0.14 12.74 -8.07
N PRO A 59 0.21 13.48 -9.14
CA PRO A 59 1.31 14.45 -9.13
C PRO A 59 1.23 15.55 -8.05
N ARG A 60 0.03 15.78 -7.49
CA ARG A 60 -0.20 16.77 -6.42
C ARG A 60 0.04 16.23 -5.01
N ALA A 61 0.39 14.96 -4.86
CA ALA A 61 0.67 14.37 -3.55
C ALA A 61 1.72 15.17 -2.76
N THR A 62 1.47 15.33 -1.47
CA THR A 62 2.30 16.06 -0.50
C THR A 62 2.56 15.21 0.75
N ALA A 63 3.35 15.73 1.69
CA ALA A 63 3.54 15.12 3.00
C ALA A 63 2.27 15.10 3.87
N GLU A 64 1.24 15.88 3.51
CA GLU A 64 -0.09 15.86 4.12
C GLU A 64 -0.90 14.71 3.51
N ASN A 65 -0.52 13.48 3.84
CA ASN A 65 -1.19 12.26 3.37
C ASN A 65 -1.46 11.31 4.55
N LEU A 66 -2.26 10.27 4.30
CA LEU A 66 -2.66 9.28 5.32
C LEU A 66 -2.13 7.87 4.99
N VAL A 67 -1.06 7.77 4.20
CA VAL A 67 -0.49 6.48 3.83
C VAL A 67 0.51 6.05 4.90
N PRO A 68 0.21 5.02 5.71
CA PRO A 68 1.13 4.60 6.74
C PRO A 68 2.38 3.95 6.13
N THR A 69 3.54 4.22 6.71
CA THR A 69 4.80 3.68 6.22
C THR A 69 5.79 3.44 7.36
N VAL A 70 6.83 2.65 7.12
CA VAL A 70 7.85 2.41 8.15
C VAL A 70 8.59 3.72 8.45
N ASN A 71 8.76 4.01 9.73
CA ASN A 71 9.53 5.16 10.17
C ASN A 71 11.01 4.97 9.81
N HIS A 72 11.59 5.96 9.13
CA HIS A 72 13.01 5.96 8.80
C HIS A 72 13.90 5.88 10.05
N ASN A 73 13.46 6.48 11.16
CA ASN A 73 14.07 6.27 12.46
C ASN A 73 13.55 4.95 13.06
N ILE A 74 14.16 3.84 12.67
CA ILE A 74 13.76 2.49 13.11
C ILE A 74 14.05 2.23 14.61
N GLN A 75 14.81 3.12 15.25
CA GLN A 75 15.12 3.06 16.68
C GLN A 75 14.00 3.66 17.55
N ASP A 76 13.07 4.43 16.98
CA ASP A 76 11.89 4.90 17.71
C ASP A 76 10.89 3.76 17.93
N LYS A 77 11.12 3.02 19.01
CA LYS A 77 10.27 1.88 19.42
C LYS A 77 8.81 2.27 19.68
N GLY A 78 8.52 3.55 19.94
CA GLY A 78 7.16 4.04 20.13
C GLY A 78 6.43 4.31 18.82
N HIS A 79 7.17 4.56 17.74
CA HIS A 79 6.62 5.01 16.45
C HIS A 79 7.31 4.32 15.27
N LEU A 80 7.26 2.99 15.23
CA LEU A 80 7.84 2.22 14.11
C LEU A 80 7.12 2.44 12.77
N VAL A 81 5.88 2.95 12.82
CA VAL A 81 5.07 3.27 11.64
C VAL A 81 4.66 4.74 11.74
N LEU A 82 4.98 5.51 10.70
CA LEU A 82 4.46 6.86 10.53
C LEU A 82 3.02 6.77 9.99
N PRO A 83 2.12 7.68 10.40
CA PRO A 83 0.76 7.72 9.86
C PRO A 83 0.70 8.35 8.45
N PHE A 84 1.83 8.77 7.89
CA PHE A 84 1.96 9.41 6.59
C PHE A 84 3.26 8.98 5.91
N ALA A 85 3.28 9.01 4.58
CA ALA A 85 4.47 8.84 3.77
C ALA A 85 5.28 10.15 3.76
N PRO A 86 6.55 10.16 4.21
CA PRO A 86 7.35 11.38 4.28
C PRO A 86 7.87 11.77 2.89
N GLU A 87 8.29 13.03 2.77
CA GLU A 87 9.17 13.44 1.67
C GLU A 87 10.51 12.73 1.81
N ASP A 88 11.04 12.25 0.69
CA ASP A 88 12.38 11.65 0.62
C ASP A 88 13.22 12.45 -0.38
N PRO A 89 13.68 13.64 0.04
CA PRO A 89 14.42 14.53 -0.83
C PRO A 89 15.74 13.88 -1.26
N ARG A 90 16.03 13.99 -2.55
CA ARG A 90 17.24 13.45 -3.17
C ARG A 90 18.19 14.60 -3.49
N GLY A 91 19.49 14.32 -3.47
CA GLY A 91 20.50 15.27 -3.93
C GLY A 91 20.29 15.66 -5.40
N LYS A 92 20.96 16.72 -5.83
CA LYS A 92 20.98 17.16 -7.24
C LYS A 92 22.42 17.21 -7.78
N ASP A 93 23.35 16.57 -7.07
CA ASP A 93 24.77 16.61 -7.39
C ASP A 93 25.10 15.75 -8.60
N PHE A 94 24.38 14.64 -8.81
CA PHE A 94 24.49 13.83 -10.01
C PHE A 94 23.44 14.22 -11.06
N THR A 95 23.82 14.11 -12.34
CA THR A 95 22.91 14.38 -13.47
C THR A 95 21.75 13.40 -13.55
N THR A 96 21.96 12.13 -13.17
CA THR A 96 20.94 11.10 -13.29
C THR A 96 20.23 10.87 -11.97
N GLU A 97 18.91 10.74 -12.04
CA GLU A 97 18.07 10.47 -10.86
C GLU A 97 18.50 9.19 -10.14
N THR A 98 18.87 8.15 -10.91
CA THR A 98 19.39 6.89 -10.37
C THR A 98 20.62 7.09 -9.50
N MET A 99 21.56 7.97 -9.90
CA MET A 99 22.74 8.23 -9.08
C MET A 99 22.41 9.06 -7.84
N ASN A 100 21.47 10.00 -7.92
CA ASN A 100 20.99 10.72 -6.74
C ASN A 100 20.26 9.79 -5.75
N ILE A 101 19.55 8.76 -6.24
CA ILE A 101 18.97 7.71 -5.38
C ILE A 101 20.08 6.90 -4.70
N ILE A 102 21.08 6.44 -5.46
CA ILE A 102 22.20 5.67 -4.90
C ILE A 102 22.95 6.50 -3.86
N ASP A 103 23.23 7.77 -4.15
CA ASP A 103 23.88 8.70 -3.24
C ASP A 103 23.09 8.87 -1.92
N ALA A 104 21.77 9.07 -2.01
CA ALA A 104 20.91 9.18 -0.84
C ALA A 104 20.91 7.91 0.02
N ILE A 105 20.99 6.72 -0.60
CA ILE A 105 21.11 5.44 0.13
C ILE A 105 22.47 5.34 0.80
N LEU A 106 23.55 5.54 0.05
CA LEU A 106 24.91 5.31 0.54
C LEU A 106 25.31 6.32 1.62
N SER A 107 24.78 7.55 1.55
CA SER A 107 25.02 8.61 2.55
C SER A 107 24.37 8.35 3.92
N ARG A 108 23.39 7.45 4.00
CA ARG A 108 22.71 7.06 5.25
C ARG A 108 23.30 5.82 5.91
N ILE A 109 24.21 5.11 5.24
CA ILE A 109 24.77 3.86 5.77
C ILE A 109 25.55 4.15 7.06
N GLY A 110 25.14 3.47 8.13
CA GLY A 110 25.74 3.62 9.47
C GLY A 110 25.08 4.69 10.35
N ASN A 111 24.04 5.38 9.86
CA ASN A 111 23.32 6.41 10.62
C ASN A 111 21.97 5.92 11.21
N ASP A 112 21.55 4.69 10.90
CA ASP A 112 20.30 4.06 11.34
C ASP A 112 19.01 4.89 11.05
N ASP A 113 19.04 5.69 9.98
CA ASP A 113 17.99 6.66 9.61
C ASP A 113 17.38 6.43 8.21
N ASP A 114 17.37 5.18 7.76
CA ASP A 114 16.86 4.76 6.45
C ASP A 114 15.67 3.79 6.50
N GLY A 115 15.12 3.56 7.69
CA GLY A 115 13.98 2.67 7.93
C GLY A 115 14.33 1.19 7.85
N LEU A 116 15.62 0.86 7.70
CA LEU A 116 16.13 -0.50 7.68
C LEU A 116 17.03 -0.71 8.90
N GLY A 117 17.08 -1.96 9.39
CA GLY A 117 17.93 -2.27 10.54
C GLY A 117 19.42 -2.31 10.19
N PRO A 118 20.29 -2.28 11.21
CA PRO A 118 21.75 -2.27 11.04
C PRO A 118 22.28 -3.52 10.30
N ASN A 119 21.50 -4.61 10.29
CA ASN A 119 21.90 -5.86 9.65
C ASN A 119 21.84 -5.83 8.13
N TRP A 120 21.16 -4.88 7.51
CA TRP A 120 21.11 -4.79 6.06
C TRP A 120 22.49 -4.43 5.50
N SER A 121 22.85 -4.90 4.31
CA SER A 121 24.05 -4.47 3.60
C SER A 121 23.76 -3.31 2.64
N SER A 122 24.78 -2.63 2.13
CA SER A 122 24.61 -1.59 1.10
C SER A 122 23.90 -2.13 -0.14
N THR A 123 24.26 -3.34 -0.58
CA THR A 123 23.64 -4.00 -1.74
C THR A 123 22.16 -4.29 -1.49
N GLU A 124 21.81 -4.76 -0.29
CA GLU A 124 20.43 -5.07 0.09
C GLU A 124 19.56 -3.81 0.12
N ARG A 125 20.10 -2.68 0.61
CA ARG A 125 19.43 -1.38 0.61
C ARG A 125 19.16 -0.87 -0.82
N ILE A 126 20.17 -0.97 -1.69
CA ILE A 126 20.03 -0.61 -3.10
C ILE A 126 18.94 -1.45 -3.76
N VAL A 127 19.00 -2.77 -3.62
CA VAL A 127 18.01 -3.69 -4.20
C VAL A 127 16.62 -3.42 -3.65
N HIS A 128 16.48 -3.22 -2.35
CA HIS A 128 15.19 -2.89 -1.73
C HIS A 128 14.61 -1.60 -2.28
N ARG A 129 15.39 -0.52 -2.35
CA ARG A 129 14.91 0.76 -2.88
C ARG A 129 14.42 0.64 -4.32
N PHE A 130 15.20 -0.02 -5.19
CA PHE A 130 14.81 -0.22 -6.58
C PHE A 130 13.66 -1.21 -6.73
N HIS A 131 13.52 -2.21 -5.86
CA HIS A 131 12.33 -3.07 -5.80
C HIS A 131 11.07 -2.27 -5.48
N MET A 132 11.12 -1.38 -4.49
CA MET A 132 9.96 -0.53 -4.15
C MET A 132 9.57 0.38 -5.32
N ILE A 133 10.55 1.01 -5.97
CA ILE A 133 10.30 1.86 -7.15
C ILE A 133 9.68 1.06 -8.29
N ASP A 134 10.26 -0.09 -8.66
CA ASP A 134 9.74 -0.95 -9.74
C ASP A 134 8.34 -1.46 -9.39
N MET A 135 8.10 -1.87 -8.14
CA MET A 135 6.78 -2.28 -7.67
C MET A 135 5.73 -1.16 -7.82
N TRP A 136 6.06 0.09 -7.48
CA TRP A 136 5.11 1.20 -7.65
C TRP A 136 4.78 1.43 -9.12
N HIS A 137 5.75 1.28 -10.04
CA HIS A 137 5.47 1.29 -11.47
C HIS A 137 4.57 0.12 -11.90
N ARG A 138 4.78 -1.10 -11.38
CA ARG A 138 3.88 -2.24 -11.65
C ARG A 138 2.47 -2.00 -11.12
N VAL A 139 2.33 -1.38 -9.96
CA VAL A 139 1.03 -1.01 -9.42
C VAL A 139 0.39 0.07 -10.30
N GLN A 140 1.15 1.04 -10.78
CA GLN A 140 0.65 2.08 -11.68
C GLN A 140 0.04 1.51 -12.98
N GLU A 141 0.60 0.42 -13.52
CA GLU A 141 0.04 -0.27 -14.70
C GLU A 141 -1.41 -0.74 -14.44
N VAL A 142 -1.69 -1.27 -13.24
CA VAL A 142 -3.03 -1.74 -12.85
C VAL A 142 -3.91 -0.61 -12.32
N TYR A 143 -3.31 0.42 -11.72
CA TYR A 143 -3.98 1.61 -11.21
C TYR A 143 -4.80 2.32 -12.28
N GLN A 144 -4.33 2.33 -13.53
CA GLN A 144 -5.07 2.95 -14.64
C GLN A 144 -6.45 2.30 -14.81
N GLU A 145 -6.56 0.98 -14.66
CA GLU A 145 -7.84 0.25 -14.74
C GLU A 145 -8.80 0.68 -13.60
N VAL A 146 -8.24 0.90 -12.39
CA VAL A 146 -8.99 1.38 -11.22
C VAL A 146 -9.41 2.84 -11.41
N ALA A 147 -8.56 3.68 -11.97
CA ALA A 147 -8.87 5.08 -12.22
C ALA A 147 -9.98 5.25 -13.27
N GLU A 148 -10.05 4.36 -14.26
CA GLU A 148 -11.14 4.31 -15.25
C GLU A 148 -12.47 3.82 -14.64
N ASN A 149 -12.41 2.99 -13.60
CA ASN A 149 -13.58 2.43 -12.91
C ASN A 149 -13.43 2.61 -11.40
N PRO A 150 -13.57 3.85 -10.90
CA PRO A 150 -13.19 4.17 -9.54
C PRO A 150 -14.07 3.44 -8.51
N PRO A 151 -13.48 2.99 -7.39
CA PRO A 151 -14.25 2.42 -6.30
C PRO A 151 -15.18 3.46 -5.67
N GLN A 152 -16.24 2.98 -5.02
CA GLN A 152 -17.14 3.82 -4.24
C GLN A 152 -16.38 4.40 -3.03
N ASP A 153 -16.77 5.61 -2.61
CA ASP A 153 -16.16 6.27 -1.44
C ASP A 153 -16.25 5.41 -0.17
N ASP A 154 -17.31 4.62 -0.01
CA ASP A 154 -17.45 3.68 1.11
C ASP A 154 -16.35 2.61 1.15
N LEU A 155 -15.87 2.12 -0.01
CA LEU A 155 -14.69 1.24 -0.04
C LEU A 155 -13.45 2.01 0.38
N CYS A 156 -13.30 3.26 -0.07
CA CYS A 156 -12.17 4.09 0.30
C CYS A 156 -12.13 4.38 1.80
N ASP A 157 -13.25 4.70 2.43
CA ASP A 157 -13.36 4.83 3.89
C ASP A 157 -12.85 3.56 4.58
N CYS A 158 -13.27 2.38 4.09
CA CYS A 158 -12.84 1.08 4.61
C CYS A 158 -11.36 0.77 4.39
N LEU A 159 -10.75 1.19 3.29
CA LEU A 159 -9.34 0.95 2.99
C LEU A 159 -8.42 1.93 3.72
N LEU A 160 -8.86 3.16 3.90
CA LEU A 160 -8.10 4.22 4.56
C LEU A 160 -8.17 4.15 6.09
N ASP A 161 -9.16 3.47 6.68
CA ASP A 161 -9.12 3.06 8.08
C ASP A 161 -8.15 1.89 8.30
N THR A 162 -6.86 2.18 8.10
CA THR A 162 -5.77 1.21 8.20
C THR A 162 -5.60 0.62 9.60
N SER A 163 -6.18 1.27 10.61
CA SER A 163 -6.13 0.83 12.01
C SER A 163 -7.03 -0.38 12.28
N SER A 164 -8.15 -0.49 11.57
CA SER A 164 -9.17 -1.53 11.76
C SER A 164 -9.11 -2.65 10.73
N ASN A 165 -8.56 -2.39 9.55
CA ASN A 165 -8.52 -3.36 8.44
C ASN A 165 -7.24 -4.23 8.39
N GLY A 166 -6.32 -4.04 9.33
CA GLY A 166 -5.11 -4.86 9.46
C GLY A 166 -3.90 -4.38 8.66
N ILE A 167 -4.03 -3.36 7.82
CA ILE A 167 -2.92 -2.79 7.01
C ILE A 167 -1.86 -2.20 7.93
N TYR A 168 -2.24 -1.37 8.92
CA TYR A 168 -1.27 -0.76 9.84
C TYR A 168 -0.46 -1.83 10.58
N GLN A 169 -1.14 -2.85 11.11
CA GLN A 169 -0.47 -3.95 11.81
C GLN A 169 0.45 -4.74 10.88
N ALA A 170 0.11 -4.88 9.60
CA ALA A 170 0.99 -5.50 8.61
C ALA A 170 2.25 -4.65 8.34
N VAL A 171 2.12 -3.32 8.19
CA VAL A 171 3.28 -2.40 8.08
C VAL A 171 4.14 -2.45 9.34
N HIS A 172 3.52 -2.45 10.53
CA HIS A 172 4.24 -2.60 11.79
C HIS A 172 5.02 -3.93 11.87
N ARG A 173 4.42 -5.03 11.39
CA ARG A 173 5.12 -6.33 11.29
C ARG A 173 6.31 -6.26 10.33
N VAL A 174 6.27 -5.44 9.29
CA VAL A 174 7.45 -5.21 8.41
C VAL A 174 8.54 -4.46 9.17
N ALA A 175 8.20 -3.38 9.88
CA ALA A 175 9.17 -2.62 10.67
C ALA A 175 9.88 -3.49 11.72
N GLU A 176 9.13 -4.31 12.47
CA GLU A 176 9.72 -5.23 13.46
C GLU A 176 10.64 -6.27 12.82
N ARG A 177 10.31 -6.74 11.61
CA ARG A 177 11.19 -7.66 10.87
C ARG A 177 12.49 -6.98 10.44
N TYR A 178 12.48 -5.70 10.09
CA TYR A 178 13.70 -4.99 9.73
C TYR A 178 14.67 -4.83 10.89
N LYS A 179 14.17 -4.80 12.12
CA LYS A 179 14.98 -4.79 13.36
C LYS A 179 15.55 -6.15 13.74
N SER A 180 15.02 -7.24 13.18
CA SER A 180 15.41 -8.59 13.57
C SER A 180 16.82 -8.93 13.09
N ASP A 181 17.60 -9.55 13.98
CA ASP A 181 18.92 -10.13 13.67
C ASP A 181 18.81 -11.46 12.91
N THR A 182 17.60 -12.03 12.83
CA THR A 182 17.36 -13.27 12.10
C THR A 182 16.90 -12.97 10.67
N PRO A 183 17.46 -13.65 9.65
CA PRO A 183 17.01 -13.47 8.28
C PRO A 183 15.52 -13.79 8.18
N THR A 184 14.77 -12.78 7.75
CA THR A 184 13.31 -12.74 7.84
C THR A 184 12.66 -13.83 7.00
N PRO A 185 11.80 -14.70 7.58
CA PRO A 185 10.86 -15.47 6.79
C PRO A 185 9.91 -14.50 6.10
N THR A 186 9.88 -14.49 4.76
CA THR A 186 8.77 -13.83 4.08
C THR A 186 7.50 -14.63 4.40
N PRO A 187 6.45 -14.00 4.95
CA PRO A 187 5.25 -14.72 5.42
C PRO A 187 4.58 -15.52 4.29
N LEU A 188 4.89 -15.19 3.04
CA LEU A 188 4.31 -15.80 1.85
C LEU A 188 5.18 -16.91 1.23
N LEU A 189 6.48 -17.00 1.57
CA LEU A 189 7.38 -18.04 1.05
C LEU A 189 7.93 -18.99 2.13
N ASN A 190 7.59 -18.78 3.42
CA ASN A 190 8.01 -19.64 4.54
C ASN A 190 9.52 -19.95 4.56
N ARG A 191 10.37 -19.01 4.12
CA ARG A 191 11.83 -19.18 4.10
C ARG A 191 12.57 -17.89 4.44
N PRO A 192 13.68 -17.97 5.21
CA PRO A 192 14.50 -16.82 5.53
C PRO A 192 15.13 -16.24 4.27
N MET A 193 15.13 -14.91 4.14
CA MET A 193 15.84 -14.21 3.07
C MET A 193 17.37 -14.29 3.32
N PRO A 194 18.16 -14.92 2.45
CA PRO A 194 19.61 -15.02 2.64
C PRO A 194 20.25 -13.65 2.48
N LYS A 195 21.44 -13.47 3.09
CA LYS A 195 22.26 -12.29 2.80
C LYS A 195 22.59 -12.22 1.31
N LEU A 196 22.36 -11.05 0.72
CA LEU A 196 22.60 -10.83 -0.71
C LEU A 196 24.09 -10.64 -0.96
N LYS A 197 24.76 -11.68 -1.46
CA LYS A 197 26.22 -11.71 -1.64
C LYS A 197 26.68 -12.28 -2.98
N ASP A 198 25.79 -12.97 -3.70
CA ASP A 198 26.09 -13.71 -4.91
C ASP A 198 24.84 -13.92 -5.78
N ALA A 199 25.02 -14.54 -6.96
CA ALA A 199 23.94 -14.81 -7.88
C ALA A 199 22.89 -15.80 -7.33
N ASP A 200 23.26 -16.70 -6.40
CA ASP A 200 22.34 -17.68 -5.84
C ASP A 200 21.43 -17.06 -4.78
N SER A 201 21.99 -16.24 -3.89
CA SER A 201 21.20 -15.39 -2.98
C SER A 201 20.30 -14.43 -3.77
N TRP A 202 20.78 -13.86 -4.90
CA TRP A 202 19.93 -13.04 -5.77
C TRP A 202 18.73 -13.78 -6.36
N LYS A 203 18.84 -15.06 -6.75
CA LYS A 203 17.69 -15.85 -7.24
C LYS A 203 16.56 -15.89 -6.21
N VAL A 204 16.90 -16.07 -4.94
CA VAL A 204 15.93 -16.10 -3.83
C VAL A 204 15.28 -14.74 -3.65
N TRP A 205 16.07 -13.66 -3.67
CA TRP A 205 15.56 -12.28 -3.60
C TRP A 205 14.63 -11.95 -4.75
N LYS A 206 15.05 -12.23 -5.99
CA LYS A 206 14.26 -11.99 -7.20
C LYS A 206 12.94 -12.73 -7.15
N GLU A 207 12.94 -14.01 -6.79
CA GLU A 207 11.70 -14.79 -6.66
C GLU A 207 10.75 -14.16 -5.62
N SER A 208 11.29 -13.69 -4.49
CA SER A 208 10.51 -13.01 -3.46
C SER A 208 9.94 -11.68 -3.93
N SER A 209 10.72 -10.84 -4.61
CA SER A 209 10.26 -9.57 -5.16
C SER A 209 9.15 -9.77 -6.19
N LEU A 210 9.30 -10.76 -7.09
CA LEU A 210 8.33 -11.04 -8.15
C LEU A 210 7.01 -11.63 -7.62
N TYR A 211 6.98 -12.17 -6.40
CA TYR A 211 5.74 -12.68 -5.81
C TYR A 211 4.66 -11.59 -5.74
N HIS A 212 5.03 -10.37 -5.34
CA HIS A 212 4.12 -9.25 -5.20
C HIS A 212 3.76 -8.58 -6.53
N TYR A 213 4.35 -9.02 -7.65
CA TYR A 213 4.03 -8.51 -8.99
C TYR A 213 2.86 -9.27 -9.63
N ARG A 214 2.24 -10.19 -8.87
CA ARG A 214 1.05 -10.91 -9.33
C ARG A 214 -0.16 -9.99 -9.25
N ARG A 215 -1.07 -10.17 -10.21
CA ARG A 215 -2.24 -9.31 -10.39
C ARG A 215 -3.07 -9.07 -9.12
N PRO A 216 -3.38 -10.06 -8.25
CA PRO A 216 -4.13 -9.80 -7.03
C PRO A 216 -3.45 -8.76 -6.12
N SER A 217 -2.14 -8.90 -5.89
CA SER A 217 -1.38 -7.96 -5.07
C SER A 217 -1.30 -6.55 -5.67
N LEU A 218 -1.11 -6.48 -6.99
CA LEU A 218 -1.09 -5.20 -7.71
C LEU A 218 -2.46 -4.52 -7.68
N TYR A 219 -3.54 -5.29 -7.80
CA TYR A 219 -4.91 -4.77 -7.80
C TYR A 219 -5.34 -4.28 -6.40
N ASP A 220 -5.08 -5.05 -5.34
CA ASP A 220 -5.30 -4.61 -3.95
C ASP A 220 -4.63 -3.27 -3.68
N SER A 221 -3.36 -3.17 -4.09
CA SER A 221 -2.54 -1.97 -3.90
C SER A 221 -3.01 -0.79 -4.76
N SER A 222 -3.53 -1.07 -5.96
CA SER A 222 -4.09 -0.07 -6.86
C SER A 222 -5.35 0.58 -6.27
N LEU A 223 -6.27 -0.24 -5.73
CA LEU A 223 -7.48 0.26 -5.05
C LEU A 223 -7.11 1.14 -3.85
N PHE A 224 -6.18 0.67 -3.00
CA PHE A 224 -5.71 1.45 -1.86
C PHE A 224 -5.08 2.78 -2.28
N LEU A 225 -4.15 2.75 -3.24
CA LEU A 225 -3.46 3.96 -3.69
C LEU A 225 -4.40 4.92 -4.42
N TYR A 226 -5.43 4.43 -5.09
CA TYR A 226 -6.47 5.30 -5.66
C TYR A 226 -7.18 6.05 -4.55
N CYS A 227 -7.71 5.33 -3.57
CA CYS A 227 -8.38 5.94 -2.42
C CYS A 227 -7.47 6.92 -1.66
N ALA A 228 -6.20 6.57 -1.48
CA ALA A 228 -5.25 7.41 -0.76
C ALA A 228 -4.80 8.66 -1.52
N THR A 229 -5.02 8.72 -2.84
CA THR A 229 -4.49 9.80 -3.67
C THR A 229 -5.53 10.54 -4.51
N LYS A 230 -6.79 10.10 -4.57
CA LYS A 230 -7.83 10.72 -5.41
C LYS A 230 -8.12 12.20 -5.07
N ASP A 231 -7.96 12.59 -3.80
CA ASP A 231 -8.40 13.90 -3.28
C ASP A 231 -7.27 14.92 -3.04
N PHE A 232 -6.03 14.64 -3.47
CA PHE A 232 -4.98 15.69 -3.50
C PHE A 232 -5.37 16.85 -4.41
#